data_AF-A0A955SGH4-F1
#
_entry.id   AF-A0A955SGH4-F1
#
_cell.length_a   1.000
_cell.length_b   1.000
_cell.length_c   1.000
_cell.angle_alpha   90.00
_cell.angle_beta   90.00
_cell.angle_gamma   90.00
#
_symmetry.space_group_name_H-M   'P 1'
#
loop_
_entity.id
_entity.type
_entity.pdbx_description
1 polymer ?
#
loop_
_entity_poly.entity_id
_entity_poly.type
_entity_poly.pdbx_seq_one_letter_code
_entity_poly.pdbx_strand_id
1 'polypeptide(L)'
;MAERFEIKNPSDDTIVGNVHIPEKPIQTPIPVVVQCHGFKSFKDWGFHPFLSERLNEAGFAAIRFNFSHNGVEGDSQDFDRLDLFEKNTFSKEMEDLKAVLDAIPNLPGGNR
;
A
#
# COMPACT_ATOMS: atom_id res chain seq x y z
N MET A 1 -2.47 0.82 -15.24
CA MET A 1 -3.66 0.47 -14.41
C MET A 1 -3.17 -0.08 -13.07
N ALA A 2 -3.99 0.02 -12.02
CA ALA A 2 -3.65 -0.48 -10.68
C ALA A 2 -3.98 -1.97 -10.53
N GLU A 3 -3.06 -2.77 -9.99
CA GLU A 3 -3.27 -4.19 -9.68
C GLU A 3 -3.40 -4.36 -8.15
N ARG A 4 -4.47 -5.01 -7.69
CA ARG A 4 -4.70 -5.27 -6.26
C ARG A 4 -3.80 -6.40 -5.78
N PHE A 5 -3.30 -6.28 -4.55
CA PHE A 5 -2.62 -7.36 -3.84
C PHE A 5 -3.14 -7.48 -2.41
N GLU A 6 -2.88 -8.65 -1.84
CA GLU A 6 -3.18 -8.97 -0.45
C GLU A 6 -2.05 -9.82 0.11
N ILE A 7 -1.50 -9.42 1.25
CA ILE A 7 -0.42 -10.12 1.93
C ILE A 7 -0.72 -10.24 3.43
N LYS A 8 0.04 -11.10 4.11
CA LYS A 8 0.03 -11.23 5.57
C LYS A 8 1.28 -10.60 6.17
N ASN A 9 1.12 -9.88 7.27
CA ASN A 9 2.24 -9.49 8.11
C ASN A 9 2.68 -10.69 9.01
N PRO A 10 3.81 -10.60 9.73
CA PRO A 10 4.25 -11.63 10.68
C PRO A 10 3.23 -11.98 11.78
N SER A 11 2.36 -11.04 12.15
CA SER A 11 1.24 -11.22 13.10
C SER A 11 -0.01 -11.87 12.49
N ASP A 12 0.04 -12.30 11.22
CA ASP A 12 -1.08 -12.88 10.45
C ASP A 12 -2.26 -11.90 10.18
N ASP A 13 -2.02 -10.60 10.34
CA ASP A 13 -2.96 -9.57 9.91
C ASP A 13 -2.89 -9.37 8.40
N THR A 14 -4.04 -9.07 7.80
CA THR A 14 -4.15 -8.84 6.36
C THR A 14 -3.78 -7.39 6.00
N ILE A 15 -2.92 -7.23 5.00
CA ILE A 15 -2.63 -5.96 4.35
C ILE A 15 -3.15 -6.01 2.93
N VAL A 16 -4.02 -5.04 2.58
CA VAL A 16 -4.57 -4.89 1.24
C VAL A 16 -3.99 -3.65 0.59
N GLY A 17 -3.57 -3.77 -0.67
CA GLY A 17 -2.99 -2.65 -1.40
C GLY A 17 -3.16 -2.76 -2.90
N ASN A 18 -2.59 -1.76 -3.59
CA ASN A 18 -2.56 -1.68 -5.04
C ASN A 18 -1.16 -1.28 -5.52
N VAL A 19 -0.71 -1.91 -6.60
CA VAL A 19 0.52 -1.57 -7.33
C VAL A 19 0.15 -0.88 -8.64
N HIS A 20 0.81 0.23 -8.94
CA HIS A 20 0.76 0.92 -10.23
C HIS A 20 2.08 0.69 -10.94
N ILE A 21 2.06 -0.08 -12.03
CA ILE A 21 3.24 -0.32 -12.86
C ILE A 21 3.24 0.68 -14.01
N PRO A 22 4.31 1.48 -14.22
CA PRO A 22 4.35 2.47 -15.29
C PRO A 22 4.52 1.76 -16.64
N GLU A 23 3.78 2.21 -17.65
CA GLU A 23 3.95 1.71 -19.03
C GLU A 23 5.30 2.14 -19.62
N LYS A 24 5.81 3.30 -19.19
CA LYS A 24 7.10 3.86 -19.59
C LYS A 24 7.94 4.15 -18.33
N PRO A 25 8.69 3.17 -17.84
CA PRO A 25 9.55 3.36 -16.67
C PRO A 25 10.63 4.40 -16.92
N ILE A 26 11.04 5.14 -15.88
CA ILE A 26 12.18 6.07 -16.00
C ILE A 26 13.53 5.37 -16.15
N GLN A 27 13.63 4.14 -15.63
CA GLN A 27 14.81 3.28 -15.71
C GLN A 27 14.42 1.83 -15.39
N THR A 28 15.35 0.92 -15.64
CA THR A 28 15.27 -0.50 -15.24
C THR A 28 16.47 -0.80 -14.34
N PRO A 29 16.28 -1.39 -13.14
CA PRO A 29 15.00 -1.78 -12.53
C PRO A 29 14.10 -0.59 -12.20
N ILE A 30 12.77 -0.80 -12.22
CA ILE A 30 11.79 0.28 -11.99
C ILE A 30 11.89 0.78 -10.55
N PRO A 31 12.07 2.09 -10.31
CA PRO A 31 12.07 2.63 -8.95
C PRO A 31 10.66 2.58 -8.35
N VAL A 32 10.56 2.10 -7.12
CA VAL A 32 9.29 1.91 -6.40
C VAL A 32 9.12 2.97 -5.32
N VAL A 33 7.94 3.57 -5.25
CA VAL A 33 7.52 4.46 -4.16
C VAL A 33 6.40 3.79 -3.36
N VAL A 34 6.65 3.54 -2.08
CA VAL A 34 5.67 2.98 -1.14
C VAL A 34 5.04 4.11 -0.33
N GLN A 35 3.73 4.27 -0.46
CA GLN A 35 2.97 5.32 0.21
C GLN A 35 2.44 4.81 1.54
N CYS A 36 2.97 5.38 2.63
CA CYS A 36 2.46 5.19 3.98
C CYS A 36 1.47 6.32 4.29
N HIS A 37 0.21 5.99 4.53
CA HIS A 37 -0.79 6.99 4.92
C HIS A 37 -0.69 7.32 6.42
N GLY A 38 -1.18 8.50 6.82
CA GLY A 38 -1.15 8.94 8.21
C GLY A 38 -2.35 8.48 9.04
N PHE A 39 -2.47 9.04 10.24
CA PHE A 39 -3.57 8.81 11.18
C PHE A 39 -4.94 9.14 10.56
N LYS A 40 -5.90 8.19 10.66
CA LYS A 40 -7.25 8.27 10.10
C LYS A 40 -7.34 8.42 8.57
N SER A 41 -6.25 8.13 7.85
CA SER A 41 -6.23 8.02 6.39
C SER A 41 -6.19 6.54 5.98
N PHE A 42 -6.44 6.26 4.70
CA PHE A 42 -6.36 4.94 4.10
C PHE A 42 -6.01 5.04 2.60
N LYS A 43 -5.64 3.92 1.98
CA LYS A 43 -5.01 3.87 0.66
C LYS A 43 -5.81 4.56 -0.46
N ASP A 44 -7.14 4.52 -0.38
CA ASP A 44 -8.02 5.11 -1.40
C ASP A 44 -8.67 6.43 -0.97
N TRP A 45 -8.22 7.01 0.14
CA TRP A 45 -8.75 8.27 0.66
C TRP A 45 -7.90 9.48 0.26
N GLY A 46 -8.57 10.64 0.13
CA GLY A 46 -7.89 11.92 -0.09
C GLY A 46 -7.06 11.94 -1.37
N PHE A 47 -5.80 12.34 -1.26
CA PHE A 47 -4.91 12.48 -2.42
C PHE A 47 -4.11 11.21 -2.77
N HIS A 48 -4.24 10.12 -2.02
CA HIS A 48 -3.43 8.92 -2.23
C HIS A 48 -3.61 8.27 -3.62
N PRO A 49 -4.84 8.10 -4.15
CA PRO A 49 -5.03 7.64 -5.53
C PRO A 49 -4.36 8.56 -6.55
N PHE A 50 -4.58 9.88 -6.42
CA PHE A 50 -4.02 10.88 -7.32
C PHE A 50 -2.48 10.91 -7.29
N LEU A 51 -1.86 10.83 -6.12
CA LEU A 51 -0.41 10.75 -5.99
C LEU A 51 0.14 9.48 -6.68
N SER A 52 -0.54 8.35 -6.53
CA SER A 52 -0.16 7.10 -7.19
C SER A 52 -0.15 7.24 -8.71
N GLU A 53 -1.18 7.86 -9.27
CA GLU A 53 -1.30 8.12 -10.72
C GLU A 53 -0.19 9.06 -11.20
N ARG A 54 0.06 10.15 -10.48
CA ARG A 54 1.12 11.12 -10.82
C ARG A 54 2.52 10.51 -10.79
N LEU A 55 2.80 9.64 -9.83
CA LEU A 55 4.05 8.88 -9.76
C LEU A 55 4.17 7.89 -10.93
N ASN A 56 3.07 7.21 -11.26
CA ASN A 56 3.01 6.27 -12.39
C ASN A 56 3.27 6.96 -13.73
N GLU A 57 2.63 8.10 -13.98
CA GLU A 57 2.85 8.93 -15.16
C GLU A 57 4.29 9.47 -15.25
N ALA A 58 4.91 9.71 -14.10
CA ALA A 58 6.32 10.10 -14.01
C ALA A 58 7.28 8.91 -14.17
N GLY A 59 6.79 7.68 -14.41
CA GLY A 59 7.59 6.49 -14.69
C GLY A 59 8.07 5.73 -13.44
N PHE A 60 7.48 5.98 -12.28
CA PHE A 60 7.72 5.22 -11.04
C PHE A 60 6.66 4.13 -10.85
N ALA A 61 7.05 3.02 -10.24
CA ALA A 61 6.07 2.11 -9.65
C ALA A 61 5.56 2.73 -8.34
N ALA A 62 4.25 2.74 -8.13
CA ALA A 62 3.65 3.28 -6.92
C ALA A 62 2.84 2.21 -6.19
N ILE A 63 3.13 2.02 -4.90
CA ILE A 63 2.42 1.11 -4.02
C ILE A 63 1.65 1.94 -3.01
N ARG A 64 0.34 1.70 -2.90
CA ARG A 64 -0.50 2.20 -1.81
C ARG A 64 -1.14 1.02 -1.11
N PHE A 65 -1.26 1.08 0.21
CA PHE A 65 -1.77 -0.03 1.01
C PHE A 65 -2.42 0.50 2.29
N ASN A 66 -3.29 -0.31 2.88
CA ASN A 66 -3.85 -0.04 4.21
C ASN A 66 -2.94 -0.69 5.26
N PHE A 67 -2.52 0.06 6.27
CA PHE A 67 -2.02 -0.57 7.50
C PHE A 67 -3.11 -1.48 8.07
N SER A 68 -2.72 -2.64 8.58
CA SER A 68 -3.63 -3.71 9.00
C SER A 68 -4.62 -3.27 10.07
N HIS A 69 -4.25 -2.27 10.87
CA HIS A 69 -5.05 -1.70 11.95
C HIS A 69 -5.43 -0.23 11.68
N ASN A 70 -5.46 0.22 10.42
CA ASN A 70 -5.80 1.61 10.11
C ASN A 70 -7.27 1.96 10.36
N GLY A 71 -8.16 0.97 10.54
CA GLY A 71 -9.59 1.16 10.75
C GLY A 71 -10.47 0.98 9.50
N VAL A 72 -9.92 0.48 8.41
CA VAL A 72 -10.62 0.22 7.14
C VAL A 72 -10.37 -1.21 6.66
N GLU A 73 -11.45 -1.94 6.37
CA GLU A 73 -11.35 -3.30 5.83
C GLU A 73 -11.27 -3.32 4.29
N GLY A 74 -10.25 -3.99 3.76
CA GLY A 74 -10.12 -4.22 2.32
C GLY A 74 -10.08 -2.93 1.48
N ASP A 75 -11.08 -2.77 0.62
CA ASP A 75 -11.26 -1.63 -0.29
C ASP A 75 -12.42 -0.70 0.18
N SER A 76 -12.87 -0.86 1.42
CA SER A 76 -13.93 -0.04 2.01
C SER A 76 -13.60 1.45 1.91
N GLN A 77 -14.64 2.25 1.70
CA GLN A 77 -14.56 3.72 1.70
C GLN A 77 -14.96 4.31 3.05
N ASP A 78 -15.33 3.44 4.00
CA ASP A 78 -15.79 3.78 5.32
C ASP A 78 -14.78 3.34 6.38
N PHE A 79 -14.81 4.03 7.52
CA PHE A 79 -13.98 3.71 8.67
C PHE A 79 -14.71 2.68 9.56
N ASP A 80 -14.66 1.42 9.14
CA ASP A 80 -15.54 0.34 9.60
C ASP A 80 -14.91 -0.61 10.64
N ARG A 81 -13.59 -0.55 10.87
CA ARG A 81 -12.86 -1.41 11.82
C ARG A 81 -12.30 -0.66 13.02
N LEU A 82 -13.19 -0.01 13.77
CA LEU A 82 -12.84 0.71 15.00
C LEU A 82 -12.17 -0.19 16.06
N ASP A 83 -12.55 -1.47 16.10
CA ASP A 83 -12.00 -2.51 16.99
C ASP A 83 -10.54 -2.88 16.68
N LEU A 84 -10.08 -2.68 15.43
CA LEU A 84 -8.67 -2.79 15.07
C LEU A 84 -7.96 -1.46 15.25
N PHE A 85 -8.61 -0.37 14.87
CA PHE A 85 -8.03 0.97 14.98
C PHE A 85 -7.64 1.32 16.42
N GLU A 86 -8.46 0.95 17.41
CA GLU A 86 -8.16 1.17 18.83
C GLU A 86 -6.88 0.43 19.29
N LYS A 87 -6.48 -0.64 18.58
CA LYS A 87 -5.31 -1.47 18.88
C LYS A 87 -4.10 -1.09 18.04
N ASN A 88 -4.21 -0.08 17.18
CA ASN A 88 -3.11 0.36 16.34
C ASN A 88 -1.96 0.90 17.20
N THR A 89 -0.74 0.59 16.79
CA THR A 89 0.47 1.10 17.42
C THR A 89 1.51 1.38 16.35
N PHE A 90 2.43 2.30 16.62
CA PHE A 90 3.54 2.59 15.71
C PHE A 90 4.35 1.32 15.35
N SER A 91 4.58 0.43 16.31
CA SER A 91 5.30 -0.83 16.06
C SER A 91 4.56 -1.77 15.09
N LYS A 92 3.22 -1.79 15.13
CA LYS A 92 2.41 -2.53 14.16
C LYS A 92 2.53 -1.95 12.75
N GLU A 93 2.45 -0.62 12.63
CA GLU A 93 2.65 0.05 11.33
C GLU A 93 4.05 -0.22 10.76
N MET A 94 5.08 -0.27 11.62
CA MET A 94 6.44 -0.62 11.20
C MET A 94 6.56 -2.08 10.73
N GLU A 95 5.89 -3.02 11.41
CA GLU A 95 5.82 -4.42 11.01
C GLU A 95 5.11 -4.59 9.65
N ASP A 96 3.99 -3.90 9.47
CA ASP A 96 3.22 -3.88 8.24
C ASP A 96 4.04 -3.32 7.08
N LEU A 97 4.69 -2.17 7.28
CA LEU A 97 5.55 -1.56 6.27
C LEU A 97 6.69 -2.51 5.89
N LYS A 98 7.30 -3.19 6.86
CA LYS A 98 8.33 -4.19 6.58
C LYS A 98 7.78 -5.33 5.73
N ALA A 99 6.59 -5.85 6.03
CA ALA A 99 5.95 -6.90 5.25
C ALA A 99 5.69 -6.47 3.81
N VAL A 100 5.23 -5.24 3.59
CA VAL A 100 5.03 -4.67 2.24
C VAL A 100 6.35 -4.57 1.47
N LEU A 101 7.41 -4.06 2.12
CA LEU A 101 8.73 -3.93 1.49
C LEU A 101 9.32 -5.28 1.11
N ASP A 102 9.24 -6.27 1.99
CA ASP A 102 9.73 -7.63 1.74
C ASP A 102 8.91 -8.33 0.63
N ALA A 103 7.64 -7.95 0.44
CA ALA A 103 6.78 -8.51 -0.59
C ALA A 103 7.04 -7.96 -2.01
N ILE A 104 7.71 -6.81 -2.16
CA ILE A 104 7.89 -6.10 -3.45
C ILE A 104 8.30 -7.03 -4.61
N PRO A 105 9.31 -7.92 -4.47
CA PRO A 105 9.72 -8.80 -5.58
C PRO A 105 8.63 -9.77 -6.06
N ASN A 106 7.66 -10.07 -5.21
CA ASN A 106 6.56 -11.01 -5.47
C ASN A 106 5.24 -10.31 -5.83
N LEU A 107 5.18 -8.98 -5.71
CA LEU A 107 4.01 -8.21 -6.14
C LEU A 107 3.92 -8.16 -7.67
N PRO A 108 2.74 -7.83 -8.24
CA PRO A 108 2.62 -7.62 -9.69
C PRO A 108 3.72 -6.69 -10.22
N GLY A 109 4.48 -7.17 -11.21
CA GLY A 109 5.59 -6.43 -11.80
C GLY A 109 6.93 -6.48 -11.04
N GLY A 110 7.05 -7.21 -9.93
CA GLY A 110 8.24 -7.23 -9.06
C GLY A 110 9.57 -7.70 -9.68
N ASN A 111 9.55 -8.18 -10.93
CA ASN A 111 10.73 -8.59 -11.70
C ASN A 111 11.05 -7.66 -12.89
N ARG A 112 10.50 -6.44 -12.90
CA ARG A 112 10.66 -5.46 -14.00
C ARG A 112 11.53 -4.27 -13.62
#